data_AF-A0AAE9XQ57-F1
#
_entry.id   AF-A0AAE9XQ57-F1
#
_cell.length_a   1.000
_cell.length_b   1.000
_cell.length_c   1.000
_cell.angle_alpha   90.00
_cell.angle_beta   90.00
_cell.angle_gamma   90.00
#
_symmetry.space_group_name_H-M   'P 1'
#
loop_
_entity.id
_entity.type
_entity.pdbx_description
1 polymer ?
#
loop_
_entity_poly.entity_id
_entity_poly.type
_entity_poly.pdbx_seq_one_letter_code
_entity_poly.pdbx_strand_id
1 'polypeptide(L)'
;MTYPDETNIPAAVLAEAKRRHKIIAAIALGPVSQRQARQAAEQLGVRPRTVYRYVRAHLKAPFLTTHLPARYRRPKTAPAARLPELTEYALQRVLHERYLPFREERSIRDMAKLVNRFCRRLKTRGIDQRTFRRRAQAVSKKTLAKTSKIKADPHTFKWLPGKLCTDIPGEYAQMDHTLADAFVDMRGCGLGILRLWLTLVVDIATRMVLGYGINIKPPTGRTNVLTILMCCCPKRSIIERAGISLAPFHERGIDDPWPTSFLIQNLGTDNGTDLKFGELPEALVRLGVHPHYRPVGEPHHGGHIERLIGRMMGELHMIKGTSFSNVVAKKGYDPMKEAAYTFEEFETWLVLNILRYHVTPHRALGCSPYQKFKELEANIPPHLVRPDPDAVRHALLEHKSPLVRGQGITVHRRTYQSPRLAPHVGQRVRAGFNRTDMTRVYVSLDFSQTYFEVPLAPWETPTFAHLDATQRDRQRTKAHYHDQKLKDLEEELTGALYELDDQVRTNARQRQRQIARSKPAPKRTPPRLTRQPLPLLSWRHDDDL
;
A
#
# COMPACT_ATOMS: atom_id res chain seq x y z
N MET A 1 11.95 29.37 32.61
CA MET A 1 12.36 30.12 31.40
C MET A 1 13.32 29.25 30.61
N THR A 2 12.90 28.73 29.45
CA THR A 2 13.80 27.98 28.56
C THR A 2 14.76 28.95 27.88
N TYR A 3 16.05 28.80 28.17
CA TYR A 3 17.11 29.62 27.56
C TYR A 3 17.23 29.32 26.06
N PRO A 4 17.52 30.33 25.22
CA PRO A 4 17.83 30.10 23.82
C PRO A 4 19.11 29.24 23.71
N ASP A 5 19.04 28.21 22.88
CA ASP A 5 20.15 27.31 22.56
C ASP A 5 21.32 28.12 21.99
N GLU A 6 22.42 28.23 22.74
CA GLU A 6 23.59 29.07 22.39
C GLU A 6 24.27 28.59 21.09
N THR A 7 24.01 27.34 20.68
CA THR A 7 24.54 26.69 19.48
C THR A 7 24.09 27.34 18.16
N ASN A 8 23.06 28.19 18.17
CA ASN A 8 22.47 28.79 16.97
C ASN A 8 22.74 30.30 16.81
N ILE A 9 23.66 30.86 17.60
CA ILE A 9 24.04 32.29 17.58
C ILE A 9 25.37 32.43 16.83
N PRO A 10 25.47 33.28 15.77
CA PRO A 10 26.73 33.52 15.08
C PRO A 10 27.83 33.98 16.05
N ALA A 11 29.05 33.44 15.91
CA ALA A 11 30.17 33.69 16.83
C ALA A 11 30.45 35.19 17.05
N ALA A 12 30.37 36.01 16.00
CA ALA A 12 30.55 37.46 16.10
C ALA A 12 29.49 38.15 16.97
N VAL A 13 28.24 37.68 16.92
CA VAL A 13 27.14 38.23 17.73
C VAL A 13 27.31 37.85 19.20
N LEU A 14 27.77 36.63 19.46
CA LEU A 14 28.06 36.16 20.81
C LEU A 14 29.27 36.89 21.42
N ALA A 15 30.33 37.11 20.63
CA ALA A 15 31.50 37.87 21.06
C ALA A 15 31.15 39.31 21.44
N GLU A 16 30.34 39.99 20.63
CA GLU A 16 29.87 41.35 20.93
C GLU A 16 28.94 41.40 22.16
N ALA A 17 28.09 40.39 22.36
CA ALA A 17 27.27 40.29 23.57
C ALA A 17 28.12 40.03 24.83
N LYS A 18 29.17 39.21 24.73
CA LYS A 18 30.15 38.98 25.81
C LYS A 18 30.89 40.27 26.17
N ARG A 19 31.34 41.02 25.16
CA ARG A 19 31.97 42.35 25.33
C ARG A 19 31.05 43.32 26.06
N ARG A 20 29.79 43.45 25.62
CA ARG A 20 28.77 44.29 26.27
C ARG A 20 28.48 43.86 27.70
N HIS A 21 28.31 42.57 27.92
CA HIS A 21 28.03 42.04 29.25
C HIS A 21 29.16 42.35 30.23
N LYS A 22 30.43 42.16 29.84
CA LYS A 22 31.59 42.46 30.69
C LYS A 22 31.65 43.93 31.11
N ILE A 23 31.47 44.84 30.16
CA ILE A 23 31.54 46.30 30.41
C ILE A 23 30.35 46.77 31.26
N ILE A 24 29.13 46.29 30.97
CA ILE A 24 27.93 46.70 31.70
C ILE A 24 27.87 46.07 33.10
N ALA A 25 28.31 44.83 33.28
CA ALA A 25 28.35 44.17 34.59
C ALA A 25 29.29 44.90 35.56
N ALA A 26 30.44 45.39 35.07
CA ALA A 26 31.41 46.12 35.89
C ALA A 26 30.85 47.45 36.44
N ILE A 27 29.99 48.14 35.69
CA ILE A 27 29.40 49.42 36.12
C ILE A 27 28.06 49.24 36.85
N ALA A 28 27.39 48.09 36.72
CA ALA A 28 26.07 47.85 37.29
C ALA A 28 26.07 47.40 38.76
N LEU A 29 27.21 47.47 39.45
CA LEU A 29 27.36 47.15 40.88
C LEU A 29 26.74 48.21 41.82
N GLY A 30 26.33 49.38 41.29
CA GLY A 30 25.71 50.47 42.04
C GLY A 30 25.14 51.58 41.14
N PRO A 31 24.79 52.76 41.70
CA PRO A 31 24.30 53.90 40.92
C PRO A 31 25.34 54.35 39.89
N VAL A 32 24.99 54.29 38.60
CA VAL A 32 25.93 54.62 37.50
C VAL A 32 26.07 56.13 37.36
N SER A 33 27.26 56.64 37.71
CA SER A 33 27.62 58.05 37.52
C SER A 33 27.69 58.45 36.04
N GLN A 34 27.53 59.74 35.76
CA GLN A 34 27.60 60.27 34.39
C GLN A 34 28.98 60.02 33.73
N ARG A 35 30.05 60.02 34.54
CA ARG A 35 31.42 59.71 34.09
C ARG A 35 31.55 58.24 33.67
N GLN A 36 31.06 57.31 34.48
CA GLN A 36 31.07 55.87 34.16
C GLN A 36 30.25 55.56 32.90
N ALA A 37 29.10 56.22 32.73
CA ALA A 37 28.26 56.04 31.54
C ALA A 37 28.93 56.56 30.25
N ARG A 38 29.71 57.65 30.32
CA ARG A 38 30.48 58.17 29.17
C ARG A 38 31.65 57.27 28.80
N GLN A 39 32.40 56.78 29.79
CA GLN A 39 33.51 55.87 29.55
C GLN A 39 33.06 54.53 28.94
N ALA A 40 31.97 53.96 29.46
CA ALA A 40 31.38 52.74 28.88
C ALA A 40 30.78 52.98 27.47
N ALA A 41 30.32 54.20 27.18
CA ALA A 41 29.80 54.59 25.87
C ALA A 41 30.91 54.62 24.80
N GLU A 42 32.07 55.17 25.13
CA GLU A 42 33.27 55.16 24.27
C GLU A 42 33.76 53.73 24.01
N GLN A 43 33.89 52.91 25.06
CA GLN A 43 34.35 51.53 24.93
C GLN A 43 33.42 50.64 24.09
N LEU A 44 32.13 50.97 24.02
CA LEU A 44 31.12 50.22 23.26
C LEU A 44 30.78 50.86 21.91
N GLY A 45 31.30 52.05 21.60
CA GLY A 45 30.94 52.79 20.39
C GLY A 45 29.45 53.17 20.32
N VAL A 46 28.81 53.42 21.48
CA VAL A 46 27.38 53.78 21.57
C VAL A 46 27.19 55.10 22.29
N ARG A 47 26.02 55.75 22.13
CA ARG A 47 25.71 56.97 22.90
C ARG A 47 25.49 56.67 24.40
N PRO A 48 25.81 57.60 25.33
CA PRO A 48 25.61 57.40 26.78
C PRO A 48 24.19 56.98 27.18
N ARG A 49 23.15 57.49 26.49
CA ARG A 49 21.75 57.09 26.69
C ARG A 49 21.52 55.58 26.46
N THR A 50 22.27 54.97 25.57
CA THR A 50 22.21 53.53 25.27
C THR A 50 22.83 52.70 26.39
N VAL A 51 23.88 53.20 27.04
CA VAL A 51 24.51 52.57 28.21
C VAL A 51 23.52 52.51 29.37
N TYR A 52 22.83 53.61 29.69
CA TYR A 52 21.77 53.59 30.73
C TYR A 52 20.67 52.58 30.42
N ARG A 53 20.28 52.43 29.14
CA ARG A 53 19.31 51.40 28.72
C ARG A 53 19.85 49.98 28.93
N TYR A 54 21.13 49.74 28.68
CA TYR A 54 21.76 48.43 28.93
C TYR A 54 21.93 48.13 30.41
N VAL A 55 22.33 49.10 31.23
CA VAL A 55 22.39 48.98 32.69
C VAL A 55 21.00 48.65 33.25
N ARG A 56 19.96 49.38 32.85
CA ARG A 56 18.58 49.14 33.30
C ARG A 56 18.07 47.75 32.89
N ALA A 57 18.49 47.24 31.74
CA ALA A 57 18.16 45.89 31.31
C ALA A 57 18.93 44.83 32.10
N HIS A 58 20.22 45.08 32.39
CA HIS A 58 21.09 44.18 33.13
C HIS A 58 20.68 44.07 34.61
N LEU A 59 20.30 45.18 35.26
CA LEU A 59 19.76 45.17 36.62
C LEU A 59 18.46 44.36 36.75
N LYS A 60 17.67 44.27 35.67
CA LYS A 60 16.46 43.43 35.64
C LYS A 60 16.79 41.95 35.42
N ALA A 61 17.88 41.64 34.73
CA ALA A 61 18.29 40.29 34.37
C ALA A 61 19.80 40.26 34.08
N PRO A 62 20.66 39.87 35.04
CA PRO A 62 22.11 39.99 34.96
C PRO A 62 22.76 38.86 34.14
N PHE A 63 22.17 38.48 33.02
CA PHE A 63 22.63 37.38 32.18
C PHE A 63 23.30 37.89 30.89
N LEU A 64 24.17 37.07 30.29
CA LEU A 64 24.77 37.33 28.98
C LEU A 64 23.70 37.53 27.89
N THR A 65 22.62 36.74 27.96
CA THR A 65 21.52 36.75 27.00
C THR A 65 20.78 38.10 26.94
N THR A 66 20.79 38.87 28.04
CA THR A 66 20.23 40.22 28.12
C THR A 66 20.91 41.21 27.19
N HIS A 67 22.16 40.96 26.78
CA HIS A 67 22.93 41.85 25.91
C HIS A 67 22.93 41.46 24.43
N LEU A 68 22.31 40.33 24.08
CA LEU A 68 22.12 39.92 22.67
C LEU A 68 21.19 40.88 21.91
N PRO A 69 21.19 40.95 20.58
CA PRO A 69 20.16 41.69 19.84
C PRO A 69 18.74 41.13 20.07
N ALA A 70 17.71 41.99 20.02
CA ALA A 70 16.32 41.62 20.34
C ALA A 70 15.79 40.40 19.54
N ARG A 71 16.27 40.21 18.31
CA ARG A 71 15.95 39.05 17.45
C ARG A 71 16.43 37.70 18.01
N TYR A 72 17.44 37.71 18.90
CA TYR A 72 17.96 36.52 19.59
C TYR A 72 17.49 36.41 21.05
N ARG A 73 16.91 37.48 21.63
CA ARG A 73 16.37 37.48 23.01
C ARG A 73 15.00 36.81 23.13
N ARG A 74 14.25 36.68 22.03
CA ARG A 74 12.88 36.15 22.07
C ARG A 74 12.91 34.62 21.99
N PRO A 75 12.22 33.91 22.89
CA PRO A 75 11.77 32.55 22.58
C PRO A 75 10.92 32.63 21.30
N LYS A 76 11.09 31.67 20.38
CA LYS A 76 10.19 31.48 19.22
C LYS A 76 8.81 30.96 19.70
N THR A 77 8.12 31.75 20.52
CA THR A 77 6.73 31.50 20.94
C THR A 77 5.95 32.80 20.86
N ALA A 78 5.94 33.43 19.69
CA ALA A 78 4.74 34.18 19.32
C ALA A 78 3.65 33.13 19.03
N PRO A 79 2.41 33.30 19.51
CA PRO A 79 1.31 32.46 19.04
C PRO A 79 1.23 32.65 17.53
N ALA A 80 1.37 31.57 16.77
CA ALA A 80 1.16 31.61 15.33
C ALA A 80 -0.20 32.25 15.06
N ALA A 81 -0.28 33.18 14.12
CA ALA A 81 -1.54 33.67 13.58
C ALA A 81 -2.48 32.47 13.40
N ARG A 82 -3.60 32.46 14.14
CA ARG A 82 -4.54 31.34 14.13
C ARG A 82 -5.01 31.17 12.69
N LEU A 83 -4.73 30.00 12.12
CA LEU A 83 -5.35 29.62 10.85
C LEU A 83 -6.86 29.53 11.08
N PRO A 84 -7.69 29.86 10.08
CA PRO A 84 -9.11 29.57 10.14
C PRO A 84 -9.35 28.10 10.54
N GLU A 85 -10.39 27.81 11.31
CA GLU A 85 -10.64 26.46 11.84
C GLU A 85 -10.69 25.40 10.73
N LEU A 86 -11.30 25.72 9.58
CA LEU A 86 -11.35 24.86 8.42
C LEU A 86 -9.98 24.61 7.78
N THR A 87 -9.10 25.62 7.78
CA THR A 87 -7.72 25.51 7.30
C THR A 87 -6.87 24.68 8.26
N GLU A 88 -7.08 24.86 9.58
CA GLU A 88 -6.40 24.09 10.61
C GLU A 88 -6.83 22.62 10.57
N TYR A 89 -8.12 22.34 10.36
CA TYR A 89 -8.64 21.00 10.14
C TYR A 89 -8.01 20.34 8.90
N ALA A 90 -8.00 21.03 7.75
CA ALA A 90 -7.38 20.53 6.54
C ALA A 90 -5.88 20.28 6.72
N LEU A 91 -5.18 21.17 7.43
CA LEU A 91 -3.77 21.02 7.76
C LEU A 91 -3.54 19.80 8.66
N GLN A 92 -4.24 19.69 9.78
CA GLN A 92 -4.06 18.60 10.74
C GLN A 92 -4.36 17.25 10.11
N ARG A 93 -5.41 17.17 9.27
CA ARG A 93 -5.77 15.96 8.54
C ARG A 93 -4.66 15.50 7.60
N VAL A 94 -4.18 16.38 6.71
CA VAL A 94 -3.06 16.06 5.80
C VAL A 94 -1.79 15.72 6.60
N LEU A 95 -1.56 16.42 7.70
CA LEU A 95 -0.38 16.20 8.53
C LEU A 95 -0.39 14.83 9.20
N HIS A 96 -1.50 14.44 9.84
CA HIS A 96 -1.60 13.17 10.59
C HIS A 96 -1.85 11.96 9.71
N GLU A 97 -2.66 12.09 8.66
CA GLU A 97 -3.07 10.92 7.85
C GLU A 97 -2.14 10.69 6.65
N ARG A 98 -1.49 11.75 6.14
CA ARG A 98 -0.77 11.69 4.86
C ARG A 98 0.71 12.02 4.96
N TYR A 99 1.13 12.86 5.93
CA TYR A 99 2.54 13.25 6.07
C TYR A 99 3.27 12.50 7.19
N LEU A 100 2.71 12.41 8.40
CA LEU A 100 3.40 11.75 9.53
C LEU A 100 3.68 10.26 9.30
N PRO A 101 2.76 9.45 8.73
CA PRO A 101 3.03 8.04 8.45
C PRO A 101 4.08 7.82 7.35
N PHE A 102 4.28 8.80 6.47
CA PHE A 102 5.11 8.69 5.26
C PHE A 102 6.14 9.84 5.17
N ARG A 103 6.64 10.30 6.33
CA ARG A 103 7.47 11.51 6.44
C ARG A 103 8.75 11.46 5.61
N GLU A 104 9.24 10.25 5.35
CA GLU A 104 10.44 9.96 4.57
C GLU A 104 10.18 9.85 3.06
N GLU A 105 8.94 9.97 2.60
CA GLU A 105 8.58 9.80 1.18
C GLU A 105 7.79 11.00 0.62
N ARG A 106 7.21 11.83 1.50
CA ARG A 106 6.36 12.94 1.09
C ARG A 106 7.09 14.28 1.17
N SER A 107 7.16 14.95 0.02
CA SER A 107 7.66 16.33 -0.04
C SER A 107 6.73 17.27 0.74
N ILE A 108 7.33 18.07 1.63
CA ILE A 108 6.66 19.15 2.36
C ILE A 108 5.94 20.11 1.39
N ARG A 109 6.50 20.30 0.17
CA ARG A 109 5.91 21.14 -0.87
C ARG A 109 4.58 20.59 -1.35
N ASP A 110 4.52 19.30 -1.63
CA ASP A 110 3.33 18.66 -2.21
C ASP A 110 2.23 18.51 -1.17
N MET A 111 2.59 18.27 0.09
CA MET A 111 1.62 18.27 1.18
C MET A 111 1.05 19.66 1.45
N ALA A 112 1.84 20.72 1.34
CA ALA A 112 1.32 22.10 1.43
C ALA A 112 0.37 22.43 0.26
N LYS A 113 0.71 22.00 -0.97
CA LYS A 113 -0.20 22.10 -2.13
C LYS A 113 -1.50 21.32 -1.89
N LEU A 114 -1.41 20.14 -1.29
CA LEU A 114 -2.57 19.31 -0.96
C LEU A 114 -3.48 19.98 0.07
N VAL A 115 -2.93 20.58 1.13
CA VAL A 115 -3.72 21.38 2.08
C VAL A 115 -4.39 22.56 1.36
N ASN A 116 -3.68 23.25 0.46
CA ASN A 116 -4.26 24.36 -0.31
C ASN A 116 -5.37 23.92 -1.26
N ARG A 117 -5.33 22.69 -1.79
CA ARG A 117 -6.46 22.11 -2.53
C ARG A 117 -7.69 21.92 -1.63
N PHE A 118 -7.52 21.43 -0.41
CA PHE A 118 -8.62 21.33 0.55
C PHE A 118 -9.15 22.71 0.96
N CYS A 119 -8.27 23.70 1.14
CA CYS A 119 -8.67 25.06 1.49
C CYS A 119 -9.52 25.71 0.38
N ARG A 120 -9.19 25.48 -0.90
CA ARG A 120 -9.99 25.97 -2.04
C ARG A 120 -11.40 25.38 -2.04
N ARG A 121 -11.54 24.06 -1.81
CA ARG A 121 -12.85 23.40 -1.74
C ARG A 121 -13.69 23.89 -0.55
N LEU A 122 -13.03 24.15 0.58
CA LEU A 122 -13.65 24.68 1.80
C LEU A 122 -13.81 26.21 1.78
N LYS A 123 -13.56 26.87 0.64
CA LYS A 123 -13.60 28.33 0.46
C LYS A 123 -12.87 29.11 1.58
N THR A 124 -11.73 28.58 2.04
CA THR A 124 -10.95 29.15 3.14
C THR A 124 -9.53 29.49 2.72
N ARG A 125 -8.83 30.27 3.55
CA ARG A 125 -7.48 30.76 3.28
C ARG A 125 -6.48 29.60 3.30
N GLY A 126 -5.66 29.51 2.25
CA GLY A 126 -4.58 28.52 2.15
C GLY A 126 -3.41 28.78 3.09
N ILE A 127 -2.51 27.80 3.18
CA ILE A 127 -1.30 27.82 3.96
C ILE A 127 -0.06 27.95 3.07
N ASP A 128 0.98 28.57 3.61
CA ASP A 128 2.31 28.54 3.02
C ASP A 128 3.07 27.24 3.36
N GLN A 129 4.02 26.85 2.50
CA GLN A 129 4.87 25.68 2.70
C GLN A 129 5.64 25.74 4.05
N ARG A 130 6.08 26.94 4.46
CA ARG A 130 6.77 27.11 5.75
C ARG A 130 5.84 26.84 6.93
N THR A 131 4.55 27.15 6.80
CA THR A 131 3.52 26.88 7.82
C THR A 131 3.32 25.38 8.01
N PHE A 132 3.25 24.62 6.92
CA PHE A 132 3.16 23.16 6.98
C PHE A 132 4.40 22.54 7.63
N ARG A 133 5.61 22.94 7.20
CA ARG A 133 6.89 22.48 7.79
C ARG A 133 6.96 22.73 9.30
N ARG A 134 6.59 23.93 9.75
CA ARG A 134 6.60 24.31 11.17
C ARG A 134 5.67 23.44 12.00
N ARG A 135 4.45 23.19 11.50
CA ARG A 135 3.47 22.34 12.20
C ARG A 135 3.93 20.89 12.28
N ALA A 136 4.54 20.36 11.22
CA ALA A 136 5.05 18.99 11.22
C ALA A 136 6.18 18.77 12.23
N GLN A 137 7.10 19.74 12.33
CA GLN A 137 8.15 19.71 13.34
C GLN A 137 7.61 19.82 14.76
N ALA A 138 6.59 20.65 14.99
CA ALA A 138 5.95 20.81 16.30
C ALA A 138 5.23 19.54 16.78
N VAL A 139 4.58 18.80 15.88
CA VAL A 139 3.95 17.52 16.23
C VAL A 139 4.99 16.46 16.56
N SER A 140 6.11 16.38 15.81
CA SER A 140 7.19 15.44 16.13
C SER A 140 7.74 15.61 17.54
N LYS A 141 7.86 16.86 18.04
CA LYS A 141 8.29 17.15 19.42
C LYS A 141 7.23 16.79 20.47
N LYS A 142 5.94 16.96 20.18
CA LYS A 142 4.84 16.61 21.10
C LYS A 142 4.60 15.10 21.20
N THR A 143 4.75 14.37 20.09
CA THR A 143 4.64 12.90 20.07
C THR A 143 5.81 12.27 20.81
N LEU A 144 7.03 12.81 20.71
CA LEU A 144 8.18 12.36 21.52
C LEU A 144 7.99 12.62 23.03
N ALA A 145 7.26 13.67 23.41
CA ALA A 145 7.07 14.07 24.82
C ALA A 145 5.85 13.42 25.51
N LYS A 146 4.84 12.97 24.75
CA LYS A 146 3.64 12.30 25.31
C LYS A 146 3.76 10.77 25.37
N THR A 147 4.79 10.22 24.75
CA THR A 147 5.02 8.77 24.63
C THR A 147 6.12 8.28 25.59
N SER A 148 6.32 8.95 26.73
CA SER A 148 7.23 8.55 27.80
C SER A 148 6.63 7.50 28.77
N LYS A 149 5.85 6.57 28.20
CA LYS A 149 5.48 5.27 28.79
C LYS A 149 5.63 4.11 27.78
N ILE A 150 6.41 4.30 26.72
CA ILE A 150 6.90 3.17 25.91
C ILE A 150 8.27 2.81 26.47
N LYS A 151 8.42 1.53 26.82
CA LYS A 151 9.68 0.90 27.24
C LYS A 151 10.81 1.42 26.35
N ALA A 152 11.89 1.88 26.98
CA ALA A 152 13.11 2.28 26.29
C ALA A 152 13.48 1.23 25.22
N ASP A 153 13.61 1.70 23.99
CA ASP A 153 14.13 0.95 22.86
C ASP A 153 15.59 0.56 23.19
N PRO A 154 15.93 -0.74 23.29
CA PRO A 154 17.29 -1.18 23.59
C PRO A 154 18.29 -0.86 22.46
N HIS A 155 17.86 -0.29 21.34
CA HIS A 155 18.66 -0.17 20.12
C HIS A 155 19.27 1.21 19.86
N THR A 156 19.34 2.11 20.84
CA THR A 156 20.03 3.41 20.61
C THR A 156 21.55 3.28 20.44
N PHE A 157 22.15 2.10 20.66
CA PHE A 157 23.56 1.82 20.38
C PHE A 157 23.81 0.38 19.92
N LYS A 158 23.18 -0.06 18.82
CA LYS A 158 23.66 -1.23 18.08
C LYS A 158 23.78 -0.91 16.60
N TRP A 159 24.95 -1.21 16.04
CA TRP A 159 25.20 -1.27 14.62
C TRP A 159 24.13 -2.19 13.98
N LEU A 160 23.26 -1.62 13.15
CA LEU A 160 22.19 -2.35 12.46
C LEU A 160 22.80 -3.06 11.24
N PRO A 161 22.54 -4.37 11.02
CA PRO A 161 22.98 -5.04 9.81
C PRO A 161 22.35 -4.37 8.58
N GLY A 162 23.12 -4.29 7.49
CA GLY A 162 22.82 -3.49 6.31
C GLY A 162 21.43 -3.77 5.70
N LYS A 163 20.86 -2.74 5.04
CA LYS A 163 19.65 -2.91 4.22
C LYS A 163 19.89 -4.02 3.20
N LEU A 164 18.98 -4.98 3.11
CA LEU A 164 18.98 -5.98 2.05
C LEU A 164 18.88 -5.25 0.70
N CYS A 165 19.98 -5.24 -0.05
CA CYS A 165 20.10 -4.61 -1.35
C CYS A 165 20.74 -5.62 -2.30
N THR A 166 20.06 -5.90 -3.40
CA THR A 166 20.52 -6.73 -4.51
C THR A 166 20.40 -5.90 -5.78
N ASP A 167 21.30 -6.13 -6.75
CA ASP A 167 21.25 -5.54 -8.09
C ASP A 167 20.90 -6.59 -9.17
N ILE A 168 20.42 -7.76 -8.74
CA ILE A 168 20.05 -8.87 -9.62
C ILE A 168 18.52 -9.07 -9.51
N PRO A 169 17.73 -8.74 -10.55
CA PRO A 169 16.30 -8.99 -10.52
C PRO A 169 16.01 -10.48 -10.37
N GLY A 170 15.11 -10.82 -9.45
CA GLY A 170 14.75 -12.20 -9.14
C GLY A 170 15.67 -12.90 -8.15
N GLU A 171 16.80 -12.30 -7.76
CA GLU A 171 17.66 -12.86 -6.72
C GLU A 171 16.92 -12.92 -5.37
N TYR A 172 16.20 -11.85 -5.01
CA TYR A 172 15.45 -11.81 -3.76
C TYR A 172 14.10 -11.11 -3.93
N ALA A 173 13.02 -11.83 -3.65
CA ALA A 173 11.67 -11.30 -3.60
C ALA A 173 11.13 -11.34 -2.16
N GLN A 174 10.25 -10.41 -1.83
CA GLN A 174 9.49 -10.42 -0.58
C GLN A 174 8.03 -10.71 -0.85
N MET A 175 7.42 -11.57 -0.03
CA MET A 175 5.99 -11.85 -0.06
C MET A 175 5.36 -11.48 1.28
N ASP A 176 4.22 -10.80 1.21
CA ASP A 176 3.45 -10.40 2.39
C ASP A 176 1.95 -10.38 2.09
N HIS A 177 1.16 -10.54 3.15
CA HIS A 177 -0.29 -10.68 3.10
C HIS A 177 -0.94 -9.56 3.91
N THR A 178 -1.97 -8.93 3.36
CA THR A 178 -2.74 -7.89 4.06
C THR A 178 -4.22 -8.05 3.81
N LEU A 179 -5.04 -7.66 4.77
CA LEU A 179 -6.48 -7.56 4.55
C LEU A 179 -6.76 -6.21 3.86
N ALA A 180 -7.25 -6.24 2.62
CA ALA A 180 -7.52 -5.03 1.85
C ALA A 180 -8.46 -4.10 2.63
N ASP A 181 -8.13 -2.81 2.71
CA ASP A 181 -8.90 -1.80 3.45
C ASP A 181 -10.18 -1.32 2.71
N ALA A 182 -10.77 -2.18 1.88
CA ALA A 182 -12.00 -1.93 1.12
C ALA A 182 -12.96 -3.13 1.22
N PHE A 183 -14.24 -2.81 1.36
CA PHE A 183 -15.32 -3.77 1.20
C PHE A 183 -15.66 -3.94 -0.28
N VAL A 184 -15.75 -5.20 -0.69
CA VAL A 184 -16.07 -5.64 -2.04
C VAL A 184 -17.46 -6.28 -2.01
N ASP A 185 -18.28 -5.92 -2.99
CA ASP A 185 -19.59 -6.47 -3.25
C ASP A 185 -19.48 -7.82 -3.98
N MET A 186 -19.56 -8.90 -3.20
CA MET A 186 -19.54 -10.28 -3.66
C MET A 186 -20.96 -10.88 -3.73
N ARG A 187 -22.02 -10.05 -3.76
CA ARG A 187 -23.42 -10.54 -3.83
C ARG A 187 -23.70 -11.32 -5.11
N GLY A 188 -23.06 -10.96 -6.23
CA GLY A 188 -23.13 -11.72 -7.47
C GLY A 188 -22.61 -13.16 -7.33
N CYS A 189 -21.72 -13.40 -6.36
CA CYS A 189 -21.16 -14.71 -6.04
C CYS A 189 -21.89 -15.40 -4.87
N GLY A 190 -22.96 -14.80 -4.33
CA GLY A 190 -23.71 -15.33 -3.17
C GLY A 190 -23.05 -15.12 -1.80
N LEU A 191 -21.98 -14.32 -1.70
CA LEU A 191 -21.17 -14.18 -0.49
C LEU A 191 -21.37 -12.87 0.29
N GLY A 192 -22.24 -11.98 -0.19
CA GLY A 192 -22.53 -10.70 0.46
C GLY A 192 -21.44 -9.65 0.25
N ILE A 193 -21.23 -8.77 1.23
CA ILE A 193 -20.21 -7.70 1.17
C ILE A 193 -19.12 -8.02 2.18
N LEU A 194 -17.87 -8.13 1.72
CA LEU A 194 -16.74 -8.61 2.54
C LEU A 194 -15.42 -7.94 2.17
N ARG A 195 -14.39 -8.11 3.00
CA ARG A 195 -13.02 -7.67 2.70
C ARG A 195 -12.22 -8.83 2.12
N LEU A 196 -11.37 -8.54 1.14
CA LEU A 196 -10.50 -9.53 0.50
C LEU A 196 -9.10 -9.50 1.12
N TRP A 197 -8.45 -10.64 1.18
CA TRP A 197 -7.03 -10.78 1.48
C TRP A 197 -6.23 -10.55 0.20
N LEU A 198 -5.24 -9.67 0.28
CA LEU A 198 -4.29 -9.37 -0.77
C LEU A 198 -2.92 -9.95 -0.40
N THR A 199 -2.33 -10.66 -1.35
CA THR A 199 -0.93 -11.10 -1.30
C THR A 199 -0.16 -10.34 -2.37
N LEU A 200 1.00 -9.81 -2.04
CA LEU A 200 1.90 -9.20 -3.02
C LEU A 200 3.27 -9.87 -2.95
N VAL A 201 3.91 -10.00 -4.10
CA VAL A 201 5.31 -10.41 -4.21
C VAL A 201 6.09 -9.29 -4.90
N VAL A 202 7.18 -8.84 -4.31
CA VAL A 202 7.96 -7.68 -4.76
C VAL A 202 9.42 -8.03 -4.87
N ASP A 203 10.03 -7.70 -6.01
CA ASP A 203 11.47 -7.83 -6.22
C ASP A 203 12.26 -6.75 -5.47
N ILE A 204 13.31 -7.11 -4.76
CA ILE A 204 14.06 -6.16 -3.93
C ILE A 204 14.97 -5.25 -4.75
N ALA A 205 15.54 -5.76 -5.85
CA ALA A 205 16.45 -5.01 -6.70
C ALA A 205 15.75 -3.86 -7.43
N THR A 206 14.60 -4.16 -8.04
CA THR A 206 13.88 -3.25 -8.92
C THR A 206 12.67 -2.60 -8.27
N ARG A 207 12.18 -3.17 -7.15
CA ARG A 207 10.89 -2.84 -6.53
C ARG A 207 9.68 -3.12 -7.40
N MET A 208 9.83 -3.79 -8.53
CA MET A 208 8.67 -4.22 -9.30
C MET A 208 7.87 -5.26 -8.55
N VAL A 209 6.56 -5.14 -8.61
CA VAL A 209 5.64 -6.22 -8.21
C VAL A 209 5.82 -7.37 -9.19
N LEU A 210 6.10 -8.56 -8.68
CA LEU A 210 6.26 -9.77 -9.47
C LEU A 210 4.91 -10.47 -9.71
N GLY A 211 4.05 -10.48 -8.69
CA GLY A 211 2.73 -11.09 -8.75
C GLY A 211 1.87 -10.69 -7.57
N TYR A 212 0.59 -11.04 -7.64
CA TYR A 212 -0.37 -10.84 -6.55
C TYR A 212 -1.30 -12.05 -6.38
N GLY A 213 -2.00 -12.08 -5.26
CA GLY A 213 -3.10 -13.02 -5.01
C GLY A 213 -4.25 -12.32 -4.31
N ILE A 214 -5.49 -12.55 -4.76
CA ILE A 214 -6.70 -12.01 -4.13
C ILE A 214 -7.52 -13.18 -3.62
N ASN A 215 -7.77 -13.23 -2.31
CA ASN A 215 -8.43 -14.34 -1.66
C ASN A 215 -9.58 -13.86 -0.75
N ILE A 216 -10.65 -14.63 -0.67
CA ILE A 216 -11.79 -14.32 0.24
C ILE A 216 -11.43 -14.69 1.69
N LYS A 217 -10.67 -15.77 1.85
CA LYS A 217 -10.17 -16.27 3.14
C LYS A 217 -8.69 -15.90 3.31
N PRO A 218 -8.15 -15.98 4.53
CA PRO A 218 -6.71 -15.83 4.75
C PRO A 218 -5.91 -16.69 3.76
N PRO A 219 -4.77 -16.19 3.25
CA PRO A 219 -3.92 -16.95 2.36
C PRO A 219 -3.51 -18.29 2.98
N THR A 220 -3.32 -19.26 2.10
CA THR A 220 -2.91 -20.63 2.40
C THR A 220 -1.69 -20.97 1.54
N GLY A 221 -0.96 -22.03 1.90
CA GLY A 221 0.17 -22.49 1.08
C GLY A 221 -0.18 -22.62 -0.40
N ARG A 222 -1.38 -23.16 -0.72
CA ARG A 222 -1.87 -23.27 -2.11
C ARG A 222 -2.02 -21.92 -2.81
N THR A 223 -2.68 -20.95 -2.18
CA THR A 223 -2.89 -19.64 -2.80
C THR A 223 -1.56 -18.92 -3.01
N ASN A 224 -0.60 -19.14 -2.12
CA ASN A 224 0.75 -18.60 -2.22
C ASN A 224 1.51 -19.23 -3.39
N VAL A 225 1.34 -20.54 -3.63
CA VAL A 225 1.87 -21.21 -4.83
C VAL A 225 1.33 -20.60 -6.12
N LEU A 226 0.02 -20.32 -6.19
CA LEU A 226 -0.58 -19.66 -7.36
C LEU A 226 -0.02 -18.24 -7.57
N THR A 227 0.24 -17.50 -6.49
CA THR A 227 0.89 -16.18 -6.57
C THR A 227 2.33 -16.28 -7.06
N ILE A 228 3.10 -17.29 -6.63
CA ILE A 228 4.47 -17.51 -7.12
C ILE A 228 4.46 -17.94 -8.59
N LEU A 229 3.52 -18.80 -8.98
CA LEU A 229 3.31 -19.16 -10.38
C LEU A 229 3.09 -17.92 -11.25
N MET A 230 2.21 -17.02 -10.78
CA MET A 230 1.98 -15.73 -11.45
C MET A 230 3.28 -14.93 -11.61
N CYS A 231 4.18 -14.94 -10.62
CA CYS A 231 5.47 -14.25 -10.69
C CYS A 231 6.33 -14.72 -11.89
N CYS A 232 6.20 -15.99 -12.25
CA CYS A 232 7.01 -16.63 -13.30
C CYS A 232 6.39 -16.49 -14.70
N CYS A 233 5.06 -16.33 -14.81
CA CYS A 233 4.36 -16.25 -16.11
C CYS A 233 4.34 -14.83 -16.70
N PRO A 234 4.12 -14.65 -18.01
CA PRO A 234 3.84 -13.33 -18.61
C PRO A 234 2.54 -12.71 -18.08
N LYS A 235 2.53 -11.37 -17.89
CA LYS A 235 1.39 -10.65 -17.27
C LYS A 235 0.41 -10.06 -18.27
N ARG A 236 0.71 -10.15 -19.57
CA ARG A 236 -0.12 -9.55 -20.63
C ARG A 236 -1.59 -9.96 -20.56
N SER A 237 -1.86 -11.25 -20.37
CA SER A 237 -3.24 -11.75 -20.27
C SER A 237 -4.00 -11.19 -19.07
N ILE A 238 -3.31 -10.85 -17.97
CA ILE A 238 -3.93 -10.23 -16.79
C ILE A 238 -4.37 -8.80 -17.12
N ILE A 239 -3.51 -8.05 -17.81
CA ILE A 239 -3.80 -6.66 -18.22
C ILE A 239 -4.98 -6.64 -19.21
N GLU A 240 -5.00 -7.57 -20.17
CA GLU A 240 -6.07 -7.70 -21.16
C GLU A 240 -7.40 -8.10 -20.50
N ARG A 241 -7.40 -9.09 -19.60
CA ARG A 241 -8.61 -9.47 -18.83
C ARG A 241 -9.12 -8.34 -17.95
N ALA A 242 -8.23 -7.53 -17.39
CA ALA A 242 -8.60 -6.35 -16.61
C ALA A 242 -9.18 -5.21 -17.47
N GLY A 243 -9.16 -5.33 -18.80
CA GLY A 243 -9.68 -4.34 -19.75
C GLY A 243 -8.81 -3.09 -19.88
N ILE A 244 -7.51 -3.18 -19.53
CA ILE A 244 -6.60 -2.04 -19.51
C ILE A 244 -5.92 -1.90 -20.88
N SER A 245 -6.04 -0.73 -21.51
CA SER A 245 -5.41 -0.46 -22.80
C SER A 245 -3.88 -0.40 -22.68
N LEU A 246 -3.19 -1.08 -23.60
CA LEU A 246 -1.73 -1.00 -23.74
C LEU A 246 -1.26 0.18 -24.60
N ALA A 247 -2.17 0.82 -25.36
CA ALA A 247 -1.82 1.91 -26.28
C ALA A 247 -1.04 3.06 -25.60
N PRO A 248 -1.43 3.55 -24.40
CA PRO A 248 -0.69 4.61 -23.71
C PRO A 248 0.77 4.24 -23.39
N PHE A 249 1.03 2.95 -23.14
CA PHE A 249 2.37 2.43 -22.89
C PHE A 249 3.17 2.36 -24.20
N HIS A 250 2.58 1.82 -25.26
CA HIS A 250 3.22 1.69 -26.58
C HIS A 250 3.60 3.05 -27.18
N GLU A 251 2.72 4.05 -27.10
CA GLU A 251 3.00 5.43 -27.54
C GLU A 251 4.23 6.04 -26.84
N ARG A 252 4.55 5.55 -25.64
CA ARG A 252 5.67 6.00 -24.83
C ARG A 252 6.90 5.09 -24.95
N GLY A 253 6.84 4.09 -25.82
CA GLY A 253 7.93 3.15 -26.10
C GLY A 253 8.08 2.04 -25.05
N ILE A 254 7.00 1.73 -24.33
CA ILE A 254 6.94 0.65 -23.33
C ILE A 254 6.19 -0.52 -23.97
N ASP A 255 6.93 -1.50 -24.51
CA ASP A 255 6.37 -2.67 -25.21
C ASP A 255 5.57 -3.58 -24.24
N ASP A 256 6.16 -3.85 -23.09
CA ASP A 256 5.56 -4.59 -21.98
C ASP A 256 5.67 -3.74 -20.71
N PRO A 257 4.54 -3.29 -20.14
CA PRO A 257 4.55 -2.48 -18.92
C PRO A 257 4.73 -3.30 -17.65
N TRP A 258 4.63 -4.63 -17.74
CA TRP A 258 4.87 -5.55 -16.63
C TRP A 258 5.79 -6.71 -17.05
N PRO A 259 7.06 -6.40 -17.40
CA PRO A 259 8.00 -7.32 -18.04
C PRO A 259 8.58 -8.41 -17.12
N THR A 260 8.09 -8.53 -15.88
CA THR A 260 8.60 -9.52 -14.94
C THR A 260 8.05 -10.89 -15.32
N SER A 261 8.92 -11.82 -15.70
CA SER A 261 8.58 -13.21 -16.07
C SER A 261 9.80 -14.10 -15.92
N PHE A 262 10.29 -14.20 -14.68
CA PHE A 262 11.49 -14.95 -14.33
C PHE A 262 11.28 -15.71 -13.02
N LEU A 263 12.08 -16.75 -12.80
CA LEU A 263 12.09 -17.48 -11.54
C LEU A 263 12.68 -16.63 -10.42
N ILE A 264 12.16 -16.83 -9.21
CA ILE A 264 12.67 -16.19 -7.98
C ILE A 264 13.68 -17.15 -7.35
N GLN A 265 14.87 -16.67 -7.01
CA GLN A 265 15.87 -17.50 -6.34
C GLN A 265 15.64 -17.57 -4.84
N ASN A 266 15.42 -16.42 -4.19
CA ASN A 266 15.20 -16.33 -2.76
C ASN A 266 13.85 -15.66 -2.47
N LEU A 267 13.01 -16.31 -1.66
CA LEU A 267 11.71 -15.78 -1.25
C LEU A 267 11.74 -15.44 0.24
N GLY A 268 11.83 -14.15 0.55
CA GLY A 268 11.68 -13.62 1.89
C GLY A 268 10.22 -13.59 2.32
N THR A 269 9.89 -14.25 3.42
CA THR A 269 8.52 -14.26 3.96
C THR A 269 8.50 -14.11 5.47
N ASP A 270 7.34 -13.73 5.98
CA ASP A 270 7.06 -13.69 7.41
C ASP A 270 6.96 -15.12 7.95
N ASN A 271 7.07 -15.28 9.28
CA ASN A 271 7.03 -16.59 9.94
C ASN A 271 5.62 -17.22 10.00
N GLY A 272 4.72 -16.86 9.09
CA GLY A 272 3.36 -17.39 9.02
C GLY A 272 3.32 -18.91 8.89
N THR A 273 2.37 -19.56 9.56
CA THR A 273 2.20 -21.02 9.51
C THR A 273 1.81 -21.51 8.11
N ASP A 274 1.10 -20.68 7.36
CA ASP A 274 0.74 -20.87 5.94
C ASP A 274 1.96 -20.90 4.99
N LEU A 275 3.13 -20.47 5.49
CA LEU A 275 4.37 -20.37 4.74
C LEU A 275 5.40 -21.43 5.13
N LYS A 276 5.25 -22.01 6.33
CA LYS A 276 6.14 -23.05 6.87
C LYS A 276 5.62 -24.46 6.66
N PHE A 277 4.32 -24.63 6.44
CA PHE A 277 3.65 -25.93 6.38
C PHE A 277 2.67 -26.00 5.19
N GLY A 278 2.47 -27.20 4.63
CA GLY A 278 1.52 -27.44 3.54
C GLY A 278 2.17 -27.49 2.15
N GLU A 279 1.42 -27.10 1.12
CA GLU A 279 1.81 -27.23 -0.30
C GLU A 279 2.97 -26.31 -0.72
N LEU A 280 3.19 -25.19 -0.01
CA LEU A 280 4.15 -24.17 -0.42
C LEU A 280 5.62 -24.62 -0.34
N PRO A 281 6.14 -25.17 0.77
CA PRO A 281 7.53 -25.62 0.83
C PRO A 281 7.89 -26.62 -0.26
N GLU A 282 6.99 -27.56 -0.56
CA GLU A 282 7.21 -28.55 -1.62
C GLU A 282 7.25 -27.90 -3.01
N ALA A 283 6.33 -26.97 -3.28
CA ALA A 283 6.33 -26.19 -4.50
C ALA A 283 7.59 -25.34 -4.68
N LEU A 284 8.07 -24.70 -3.61
CA LEU A 284 9.32 -23.91 -3.64
C LEU A 284 10.51 -24.80 -3.98
N VAL A 285 10.62 -25.99 -3.38
CA VAL A 285 11.66 -26.97 -3.72
C VAL A 285 11.59 -27.38 -5.19
N ARG A 286 10.40 -27.67 -5.72
CA ARG A 286 10.22 -28.04 -7.14
C ARG A 286 10.61 -26.92 -8.10
N LEU A 287 10.43 -25.67 -7.70
CA LEU A 287 10.84 -24.49 -8.48
C LEU A 287 12.30 -24.09 -8.27
N GLY A 288 13.02 -24.72 -7.34
CA GLY A 288 14.38 -24.29 -6.97
C GLY A 288 14.41 -22.94 -6.25
N VAL A 289 13.30 -22.53 -5.61
CA VAL A 289 13.20 -21.28 -4.86
C VAL A 289 13.59 -21.55 -3.40
N HIS A 290 14.52 -20.77 -2.87
CA HIS A 290 14.98 -20.88 -1.48
C HIS A 290 14.15 -19.98 -0.55
N PRO A 291 13.41 -20.54 0.42
CA PRO A 291 12.68 -19.72 1.39
C PRO A 291 13.64 -19.11 2.42
N HIS A 292 13.48 -17.80 2.67
CA HIS A 292 14.17 -17.06 3.73
C HIS A 292 13.14 -16.54 4.73
N TYR A 293 13.08 -17.19 5.89
CA TYR A 293 12.17 -16.77 6.96
C TYR A 293 12.84 -15.74 7.86
N ARG A 294 12.10 -14.66 8.21
CA ARG A 294 12.63 -13.64 9.13
C ARG A 294 13.04 -14.27 10.48
N PRO A 295 14.20 -13.92 11.07
CA PRO A 295 14.51 -14.29 12.46
C PRO A 295 13.45 -13.74 13.41
N VAL A 296 13.09 -14.50 14.45
CA VAL A 296 12.09 -14.06 15.44
C VAL A 296 12.66 -12.86 16.20
N GLY A 297 11.99 -11.70 16.10
CA GLY A 297 12.32 -10.49 16.85
C GLY A 297 13.07 -9.39 16.09
N GLU A 298 13.30 -9.52 14.78
CA GLU A 298 13.92 -8.47 13.96
C GLU A 298 12.94 -7.85 12.94
N PRO A 299 12.34 -6.68 13.23
CA PRO A 299 11.35 -6.04 12.36
C PRO A 299 11.93 -5.43 11.07
N HIS A 300 13.25 -5.40 10.89
CA HIS A 300 13.89 -4.58 9.87
C HIS A 300 13.93 -5.22 8.46
N HIS A 301 13.62 -6.51 8.33
CA HIS A 301 13.73 -7.24 7.06
C HIS A 301 12.55 -7.04 6.11
N GLY A 302 11.41 -6.49 6.56
CA GLY A 302 10.17 -6.35 5.76
C GLY A 302 9.87 -4.98 5.17
N GLY A 303 10.72 -3.97 5.43
CA GLY A 303 10.33 -2.59 5.19
C GLY A 303 10.00 -2.26 3.72
N HIS A 304 10.52 -3.01 2.74
CA HIS A 304 10.23 -2.76 1.32
C HIS A 304 8.79 -3.08 0.95
N ILE A 305 8.34 -4.29 1.26
CA ILE A 305 6.97 -4.71 0.98
C ILE A 305 5.95 -4.02 1.88
N GLU A 306 6.27 -3.81 3.17
CA GLU A 306 5.38 -3.10 4.10
C GLU A 306 5.10 -1.66 3.65
N ARG A 307 6.12 -0.96 3.13
CA ARG A 307 5.94 0.38 2.54
C ARG A 307 5.10 0.37 1.28
N LEU A 308 5.31 -0.62 0.40
CA LEU A 308 4.50 -0.76 -0.82
C LEU A 308 3.03 -1.03 -0.48
N ILE A 309 2.77 -1.99 0.41
CA ILE A 309 1.44 -2.32 0.90
C ILE A 309 0.80 -1.07 1.53
N GLY A 310 1.53 -0.36 2.39
CA GLY A 310 1.04 0.89 2.97
C GLY A 310 0.69 1.96 1.94
N ARG A 311 1.47 2.09 0.85
CA ARG A 311 1.15 2.99 -0.28
C ARG A 311 -0.12 2.54 -1.00
N MET A 312 -0.20 1.27 -1.39
CA MET A 312 -1.35 0.72 -2.12
C MET A 312 -2.63 0.81 -1.29
N MET A 313 -2.60 0.47 0.00
CA MET A 313 -3.74 0.65 0.91
C MET A 313 -4.09 2.13 1.12
N GLY A 314 -3.08 3.01 1.17
CA GLY A 314 -3.27 4.46 1.22
C GLY A 314 -4.01 5.04 0.00
N GLU A 315 -3.76 4.47 -1.19
CA GLU A 315 -4.44 4.78 -2.45
C GLU A 315 -5.84 4.16 -2.50
N LEU A 316 -6.01 2.95 -1.96
CA LEU A 316 -7.28 2.25 -1.80
C LEU A 316 -8.28 3.05 -0.93
N HIS A 317 -7.80 3.76 0.10
CA HIS A 317 -8.62 4.70 0.90
C HIS A 317 -9.20 5.89 0.12
N MET A 318 -8.84 6.09 -1.15
CA MET A 318 -9.44 7.12 -2.02
C MET A 318 -10.72 6.61 -2.71
N ILE A 319 -11.02 5.32 -2.60
CA ILE A 319 -12.22 4.65 -3.12
C ILE A 319 -13.36 4.68 -2.08
N LYS A 320 -14.62 4.73 -2.53
CA LYS A 320 -15.81 4.54 -1.67
C LYS A 320 -15.99 3.07 -1.27
N GLY A 321 -16.23 2.81 0.03
CA GLY A 321 -16.38 1.46 0.61
C GLY A 321 -15.23 1.05 1.53
N THR A 322 -14.36 2.00 1.92
CA THR A 322 -13.16 1.70 2.71
C THR A 322 -13.44 1.68 4.20
N SER A 323 -12.87 0.70 4.90
CA SER A 323 -12.93 0.68 6.36
C SER A 323 -11.93 1.70 6.90
N PHE A 324 -12.41 2.89 7.27
CA PHE A 324 -11.54 3.86 7.96
C PHE A 324 -11.06 3.24 9.28
N SER A 325 -9.74 3.22 9.47
CA SER A 325 -9.08 2.77 10.71
C SER A 325 -9.35 3.68 11.92
N ASN A 326 -10.00 4.84 11.71
CA ASN A 326 -10.26 5.84 12.74
C ASN A 326 -11.76 5.96 13.08
N VAL A 327 -12.12 5.75 14.35
CA VAL A 327 -13.49 5.83 14.90
C VAL A 327 -14.10 7.23 14.74
N VAL A 328 -13.29 8.28 14.64
CA VAL A 328 -13.76 9.67 14.48
C VAL A 328 -14.31 9.95 13.06
N ALA A 329 -13.85 9.20 12.05
CA ALA A 329 -14.35 9.31 10.67
C ALA A 329 -15.69 8.55 10.45
N LYS A 330 -16.13 7.75 11.44
CA LYS A 330 -17.35 6.93 11.36
C LYS A 330 -18.66 7.66 11.71
N LYS A 331 -18.67 8.97 11.96
CA LYS A 331 -19.94 9.68 12.22
C LYS A 331 -20.76 9.79 10.92
N GLY A 332 -21.65 8.81 10.71
CA GLY A 332 -22.64 8.76 9.62
C GLY A 332 -22.25 8.00 8.36
N TYR A 333 -21.05 7.40 8.31
CA TYR A 333 -20.56 6.62 7.17
C TYR A 333 -20.60 5.11 7.47
N ASP A 334 -21.33 4.35 6.65
CA ASP A 334 -21.37 2.88 6.72
C ASP A 334 -20.59 2.31 5.51
N PRO A 335 -19.34 1.85 5.74
CA PRO A 335 -18.49 1.30 4.68
C PRO A 335 -19.11 0.11 3.93
N MET A 336 -19.96 -0.68 4.60
CA MET A 336 -20.62 -1.82 3.96
C MET A 336 -21.74 -1.36 3.02
N LYS A 337 -22.46 -0.28 3.34
CA LYS A 337 -23.48 0.30 2.45
C LYS A 337 -22.89 1.05 1.25
N GLU A 338 -21.68 1.57 1.41
CA GLU A 338 -20.94 2.29 0.36
C GLU A 338 -19.99 1.38 -0.42
N ALA A 339 -19.93 0.08 -0.12
CA ALA A 339 -19.18 -0.91 -0.89
C ALA A 339 -19.74 -1.01 -2.31
N ALA A 340 -18.97 -0.54 -3.27
CA ALA A 340 -19.42 -0.39 -4.66
C ALA A 340 -18.74 -1.36 -5.62
N TYR A 341 -17.50 -1.78 -5.34
CA TYR A 341 -16.66 -2.57 -6.24
C TYR A 341 -17.07 -4.04 -6.23
N THR A 342 -17.20 -4.66 -7.40
CA THR A 342 -17.18 -6.13 -7.54
C THR A 342 -15.76 -6.70 -7.44
N PHE A 343 -15.63 -8.02 -7.46
CA PHE A 343 -14.32 -8.69 -7.47
C PHE A 343 -13.47 -8.26 -8.69
N GLU A 344 -14.08 -8.27 -9.87
CA GLU A 344 -13.45 -7.93 -11.14
C GLU A 344 -13.07 -6.45 -11.17
N GLU A 345 -13.99 -5.56 -10.74
CA GLU A 345 -13.72 -4.12 -10.63
C GLU A 345 -12.57 -3.85 -9.64
N PHE A 346 -12.47 -4.61 -8.55
CA PHE A 346 -11.38 -4.52 -7.58
C PHE A 346 -10.05 -5.04 -8.14
N GLU A 347 -10.07 -6.13 -8.90
CA GLU A 347 -8.88 -6.64 -9.59
C GLU A 347 -8.37 -5.66 -10.64
N THR A 348 -9.25 -5.10 -11.48
CA THR A 348 -8.89 -4.05 -12.44
C THR A 348 -8.26 -2.84 -11.74
N TRP A 349 -8.86 -2.40 -10.62
CA TRP A 349 -8.27 -1.34 -9.80
C TRP A 349 -6.87 -1.72 -9.33
N LEU A 350 -6.67 -2.93 -8.81
CA LEU A 350 -5.36 -3.38 -8.31
C LEU A 350 -4.32 -3.38 -9.42
N VAL A 351 -4.63 -3.96 -10.58
CA VAL A 351 -3.73 -4.03 -11.73
C VAL A 351 -3.36 -2.63 -12.21
N LEU A 352 -4.32 -1.71 -12.35
CA LEU A 352 -4.05 -0.31 -12.71
C LEU A 352 -3.11 0.38 -11.70
N ASN A 353 -3.30 0.16 -10.40
CA ASN A 353 -2.41 0.73 -9.39
C ASN A 353 -1.00 0.13 -9.45
N ILE A 354 -0.87 -1.16 -9.73
CA ILE A 354 0.43 -1.81 -9.92
C ILE A 354 1.16 -1.21 -11.12
N LEU A 355 0.49 -1.09 -12.28
CA LEU A 355 1.07 -0.50 -13.48
C LEU A 355 1.47 0.97 -13.24
N ARG A 356 0.61 1.75 -12.58
CA ARG A 356 0.94 3.12 -12.18
C ARG A 356 2.15 3.17 -11.26
N TYR A 357 2.21 2.28 -10.28
CA TYR A 357 3.33 2.19 -9.36
C TYR A 357 4.65 1.89 -10.09
N HIS A 358 4.64 0.99 -11.07
CA HIS A 358 5.84 0.66 -11.87
C HIS A 358 6.40 1.85 -12.64
N VAL A 359 5.55 2.79 -13.06
CA VAL A 359 5.98 3.99 -13.80
C VAL A 359 6.22 5.21 -12.91
N THR A 360 5.75 5.19 -11.65
CA THR A 360 5.96 6.28 -10.69
C THR A 360 7.42 6.31 -10.20
N PRO A 361 8.11 7.47 -10.18
CA PRO A 361 9.44 7.60 -9.59
C PRO A 361 9.49 7.14 -8.12
N HIS A 362 10.42 6.23 -7.81
CA HIS A 362 10.61 5.68 -6.47
C HIS A 362 11.80 6.36 -5.79
N ARG A 363 11.55 7.07 -4.67
CA ARG A 363 12.57 7.87 -3.97
C ARG A 363 13.86 7.10 -3.65
N ALA A 364 13.75 5.85 -3.21
CA ALA A 364 14.91 5.03 -2.85
C ALA A 364 15.72 4.51 -4.05
N LEU A 365 15.11 4.46 -5.24
CA LEU A 365 15.78 4.04 -6.48
C LEU A 365 16.34 5.23 -7.26
N GLY A 366 15.77 6.43 -7.06
CA GLY A 366 16.08 7.61 -7.87
C GLY A 366 15.37 7.63 -9.24
N CYS A 367 14.77 6.51 -9.64
CA CYS A 367 14.01 6.31 -10.87
C CYS A 367 12.72 5.51 -10.58
N SER A 368 11.89 5.24 -11.60
CA SER A 368 10.74 4.34 -11.43
C SER A 368 11.16 2.87 -11.33
N PRO A 369 10.34 1.98 -10.71
CA PRO A 369 10.62 0.54 -10.70
C PRO A 369 10.82 -0.05 -12.09
N TYR A 370 10.03 0.41 -13.08
CA TYR A 370 10.17 -0.01 -14.48
C TYR A 370 11.54 0.37 -15.06
N GLN A 371 11.99 1.61 -14.82
CA GLN A 371 13.31 2.05 -15.28
C GLN A 371 14.42 1.23 -14.62
N LYS A 372 14.31 0.98 -13.31
CA LYS A 372 15.31 0.18 -12.59
C LYS A 372 15.35 -1.26 -13.10
N PHE A 373 14.18 -1.84 -13.42
CA PHE A 373 14.13 -3.15 -14.06
C PHE A 373 14.83 -3.15 -15.42
N LYS A 374 14.56 -2.16 -16.28
CA LYS A 374 15.23 -2.07 -17.59
C LYS A 374 16.74 -1.84 -17.51
N GLU A 375 17.21 -1.15 -16.47
CA GLU A 375 18.64 -1.02 -16.18
C GLU A 375 19.28 -2.37 -15.80
N LEU A 376 18.59 -3.17 -14.98
CA LEU A 376 19.12 -4.42 -14.42
C LEU A 376 18.72 -5.67 -15.21
N GLU A 377 17.88 -5.57 -16.25
CA GLU A 377 17.33 -6.69 -17.02
C GLU A 377 18.44 -7.60 -17.58
N ALA A 378 19.58 -7.02 -17.98
CA ALA A 378 20.73 -7.77 -18.48
C ALA A 378 21.48 -8.57 -17.39
N ASN A 379 21.27 -8.26 -16.11
CA ASN A 379 21.90 -8.95 -14.99
C ASN A 379 21.12 -10.19 -14.55
N ILE A 380 19.94 -10.44 -15.13
CA ILE A 380 19.13 -11.63 -14.78
C ILE A 380 19.91 -12.88 -15.20
N PRO A 381 20.25 -13.79 -14.27
CA PRO A 381 20.96 -15.01 -14.58
C PRO A 381 20.20 -15.83 -15.63
N PRO A 382 20.87 -16.42 -16.64
CA PRO A 382 20.21 -17.15 -17.72
C PRO A 382 19.25 -18.26 -17.24
N HIS A 383 19.56 -18.91 -16.12
CA HIS A 383 18.74 -19.97 -15.54
C HIS A 383 17.43 -19.47 -14.88
N LEU A 384 17.31 -18.17 -14.61
CA LEU A 384 16.08 -17.55 -14.10
C LEU A 384 15.23 -16.94 -15.24
N VAL A 385 15.80 -16.71 -16.41
CA VAL A 385 15.13 -16.05 -17.54
C VAL A 385 14.00 -16.92 -18.08
N ARG A 386 12.79 -16.33 -18.18
CA ARG A 386 11.61 -16.85 -18.88
C ARG A 386 11.47 -18.37 -18.76
N PRO A 387 11.11 -18.87 -17.57
CA PRO A 387 10.80 -20.27 -17.47
C PRO A 387 9.60 -20.56 -18.40
N ASP A 388 9.64 -21.69 -19.11
CA ASP A 388 8.51 -22.13 -19.92
C ASP A 388 7.26 -22.11 -19.01
N PRO A 389 6.27 -21.22 -19.28
CA PRO A 389 5.13 -21.05 -18.39
C PRO A 389 4.40 -22.36 -18.14
N ASP A 390 4.39 -23.26 -19.12
CA ASP A 390 3.77 -24.56 -19.00
C ASP A 390 4.62 -25.49 -18.14
N ALA A 391 5.94 -25.51 -18.29
CA ALA A 391 6.84 -26.23 -17.38
C ALA A 391 6.68 -25.77 -15.91
N VAL A 392 6.59 -24.47 -15.64
CA VAL A 392 6.35 -23.94 -14.28
C VAL A 392 4.99 -24.36 -13.76
N ARG A 393 3.94 -24.21 -14.59
CA ARG A 393 2.59 -24.65 -14.23
C ARG A 393 2.61 -26.12 -13.85
N HIS A 394 3.19 -26.98 -14.70
CA HIS A 394 3.24 -28.42 -14.48
C HIS A 394 4.01 -28.82 -13.22
N ALA A 395 5.15 -28.18 -12.93
CA ALA A 395 5.92 -28.41 -11.71
C ALA A 395 5.11 -28.13 -10.43
N LEU A 396 4.17 -27.17 -10.51
CA LEU A 396 3.33 -26.73 -9.40
C LEU A 396 1.98 -27.45 -9.29
N LEU A 397 1.66 -28.35 -10.24
CA LEU A 397 0.43 -29.13 -10.15
C LEU A 397 0.52 -30.17 -9.03
N GLU A 398 -0.63 -30.44 -8.41
CA GLU A 398 -0.80 -31.68 -7.65
C GLU A 398 -0.82 -32.84 -8.63
N HIS A 399 -0.13 -33.92 -8.30
CA HIS A 399 -0.07 -35.10 -9.16
C HIS A 399 -0.81 -36.27 -8.54
N LYS A 400 -1.51 -37.01 -9.37
CA LYS A 400 -1.94 -38.38 -9.10
C LYS A 400 -1.37 -39.30 -10.17
N SER A 401 -1.33 -40.58 -9.85
CA SER A 401 -0.88 -41.61 -10.78
C SER A 401 -2.06 -42.48 -11.24
N PRO A 402 -3.08 -41.94 -11.95
CA PRO A 402 -4.23 -42.74 -12.38
C PRO A 402 -3.84 -43.83 -13.38
N LEU A 403 -4.63 -44.90 -13.41
CA LEU A 403 -4.56 -45.93 -14.46
C LEU A 403 -5.30 -45.41 -15.70
N VAL A 404 -4.69 -45.53 -16.88
CA VAL A 404 -5.35 -45.26 -18.15
C VAL A 404 -6.32 -46.39 -18.47
N ARG A 405 -7.59 -46.07 -18.61
CA ARG A 405 -8.67 -46.98 -18.99
C ARG A 405 -9.14 -46.64 -20.41
N GLY A 406 -9.97 -47.50 -21.01
CA GLY A 406 -10.53 -47.25 -22.35
C GLY A 406 -11.31 -45.93 -22.47
N GLN A 407 -11.90 -45.45 -21.37
CA GLN A 407 -12.60 -44.16 -21.30
C GLN A 407 -11.69 -42.96 -20.97
N GLY A 408 -10.38 -43.17 -20.81
CA GLY A 408 -9.40 -42.16 -20.40
C GLY A 408 -8.91 -42.34 -18.96
N ILE A 409 -8.67 -41.25 -18.25
CA ILE A 409 -8.18 -41.27 -16.86
C ILE A 409 -9.18 -40.62 -15.91
N THR A 410 -9.25 -41.13 -14.68
CA THR A 410 -10.11 -40.56 -13.64
C THR A 410 -9.28 -39.86 -12.57
N VAL A 411 -9.54 -38.56 -12.38
CA VAL A 411 -8.90 -37.73 -11.35
C VAL A 411 -10.01 -37.04 -10.55
N HIS A 412 -10.02 -37.23 -9.22
CA HIS A 412 -11.02 -36.61 -8.34
C HIS A 412 -12.48 -36.85 -8.76
N ARG A 413 -12.79 -38.10 -9.17
CA ARG A 413 -14.12 -38.54 -9.63
C ARG A 413 -14.60 -37.90 -10.93
N ARG A 414 -13.71 -37.22 -11.66
CA ARG A 414 -13.96 -36.70 -13.01
C ARG A 414 -13.14 -37.46 -14.04
N THR A 415 -13.70 -37.63 -15.23
CA THR A 415 -13.09 -38.40 -16.31
C THR A 415 -12.51 -37.46 -17.36
N TYR A 416 -11.27 -37.71 -17.77
CA TYR A 416 -10.53 -36.91 -18.74
C TYR A 416 -10.12 -37.80 -19.91
N GLN A 417 -10.33 -37.31 -21.14
CA GLN A 417 -10.17 -38.12 -22.33
C GLN A 417 -9.30 -37.39 -23.37
N SER A 418 -8.38 -38.14 -23.97
CA SER A 418 -7.60 -37.68 -25.12
C SER A 418 -7.22 -38.89 -25.98
N PRO A 419 -7.25 -38.79 -27.32
CA PRO A 419 -6.78 -39.86 -28.21
C PRO A 419 -5.34 -40.29 -27.92
N ARG A 420 -4.51 -39.38 -27.39
CA ARG A 420 -3.12 -39.65 -27.00
C ARG A 420 -2.97 -40.66 -25.86
N LEU A 421 -4.04 -40.91 -25.09
CA LEU A 421 -4.04 -41.91 -24.01
C LEU A 421 -4.33 -43.33 -24.52
N ALA A 422 -4.90 -43.49 -25.72
CA ALA A 422 -5.34 -44.78 -26.24
C ALA A 422 -4.20 -45.84 -26.33
N PRO A 423 -2.96 -45.50 -26.73
CA PRO A 423 -1.85 -46.46 -26.75
C PRO A 423 -1.39 -46.92 -25.36
N HIS A 424 -1.78 -46.20 -24.31
CA HIS A 424 -1.29 -46.40 -22.94
C HIS A 424 -2.33 -47.06 -22.02
N VAL A 425 -3.41 -47.62 -22.56
CA VAL A 425 -4.43 -48.32 -21.78
C VAL A 425 -3.80 -49.46 -20.97
N GLY A 426 -4.11 -49.50 -19.67
CA GLY A 426 -3.51 -50.43 -18.71
C GLY A 426 -2.22 -49.94 -18.05
N GLN A 427 -1.66 -48.80 -18.47
CA GLN A 427 -0.49 -48.18 -17.84
C GLN A 427 -0.90 -47.12 -16.83
N ARG A 428 -0.03 -46.88 -15.83
CA ARG A 428 -0.18 -45.74 -14.90
C ARG A 428 0.58 -44.55 -15.45
N VAL A 429 -0.07 -43.40 -15.47
CA VAL A 429 0.50 -42.14 -15.97
C VAL A 429 0.51 -41.11 -14.84
N ARG A 430 1.34 -40.08 -14.94
CA ARG A 430 1.34 -38.95 -13.98
C ARG A 430 0.39 -37.87 -14.48
N ALA A 431 -0.71 -37.67 -13.77
CA ALA A 431 -1.68 -36.62 -14.08
C ALA A 431 -1.54 -35.47 -13.08
N GLY A 432 -1.02 -34.32 -13.55
CA GLY A 432 -1.08 -33.04 -12.88
C GLY A 432 -2.46 -32.40 -13.03
N PHE A 433 -3.04 -31.87 -11.95
CA PHE A 433 -4.34 -31.19 -12.00
C PHE A 433 -4.36 -29.96 -11.09
N ASN A 434 -5.18 -28.98 -11.49
CA ASN A 434 -5.48 -27.82 -10.65
C ASN A 434 -6.84 -28.02 -9.97
N ARG A 435 -6.91 -27.99 -8.63
CA ARG A 435 -8.18 -28.12 -7.89
C ARG A 435 -9.11 -26.94 -8.07
N THR A 436 -8.61 -25.76 -8.42
CA THR A 436 -9.45 -24.58 -8.70
C THR A 436 -9.98 -24.58 -10.12
N ASP A 437 -9.28 -25.26 -11.05
CA ASP A 437 -9.68 -25.43 -12.44
C ASP A 437 -9.50 -26.88 -12.87
N MET A 438 -10.58 -27.65 -12.77
CA MET A 438 -10.64 -29.06 -13.12
C MET A 438 -11.18 -29.31 -14.53
N THR A 439 -11.24 -28.28 -15.39
CA THR A 439 -11.68 -28.42 -16.79
C THR A 439 -10.67 -29.20 -17.64
N ARG A 440 -9.41 -29.21 -17.21
CA ARG A 440 -8.28 -29.83 -17.91
C ARG A 440 -7.34 -30.48 -16.89
N VAL A 441 -6.64 -31.53 -17.32
CA VAL A 441 -5.50 -32.12 -16.58
C VAL A 441 -4.32 -32.25 -17.52
N TYR A 442 -3.12 -32.26 -16.94
CA TYR A 442 -1.87 -32.34 -17.68
C TYR A 442 -1.24 -33.69 -17.42
N VAL A 443 -1.04 -34.49 -18.47
CA VAL A 443 -0.57 -35.88 -18.33
C VAL A 443 0.84 -36.03 -18.85
N SER A 444 1.68 -36.65 -18.05
CA SER A 444 3.01 -37.16 -18.41
C SER A 444 2.96 -38.68 -18.46
N LEU A 445 3.37 -39.26 -19.59
CA LEU A 445 3.27 -40.70 -19.87
C LEU A 445 4.44 -41.49 -19.28
N ASP A 446 5.61 -40.85 -19.22
CA ASP A 446 6.90 -41.42 -18.86
C ASP A 446 7.43 -40.88 -17.51
N PHE A 447 6.60 -40.13 -16.78
CA PHE A 447 6.98 -39.41 -15.56
C PHE A 447 8.07 -38.33 -15.76
N SER A 448 8.37 -37.96 -17.01
CA SER A 448 9.24 -36.84 -17.34
C SER A 448 8.56 -35.48 -17.12
N GLN A 449 9.30 -34.39 -17.35
CA GLN A 449 8.79 -33.02 -17.33
C GLN A 449 7.95 -32.68 -18.58
N THR A 450 7.73 -33.63 -19.50
CA THR A 450 6.86 -33.42 -20.66
C THR A 450 5.42 -33.77 -20.31
N TYR A 451 4.54 -32.79 -20.49
CA TYR A 451 3.11 -32.96 -20.27
C TYR A 451 2.34 -32.55 -21.52
N PHE A 452 1.20 -33.18 -21.74
CA PHE A 452 0.21 -32.71 -22.69
C PHE A 452 -1.13 -32.53 -22.01
N GLU A 453 -1.92 -31.60 -22.54
CA GLU A 453 -3.24 -31.30 -22.02
C GLU A 453 -4.24 -32.42 -22.37
N VAL A 454 -5.03 -32.81 -21.39
CA VAL A 454 -6.15 -33.73 -21.51
C VAL A 454 -7.40 -33.01 -20.99
N PRO A 455 -8.35 -32.66 -21.88
CA PRO A 455 -9.57 -31.99 -21.46
C PRO A 455 -10.47 -32.95 -20.68
N LEU A 456 -11.37 -32.37 -19.88
CA LEU A 456 -12.48 -33.08 -19.28
C LEU A 456 -13.29 -33.80 -20.38
N ALA A 457 -13.74 -35.01 -20.08
CA ALA A 457 -14.48 -35.79 -21.06
C ALA A 457 -15.72 -35.03 -21.54
N PRO A 458 -16.09 -35.11 -22.84
CA PRO A 458 -17.13 -34.28 -23.43
C PRO A 458 -18.49 -34.32 -22.71
N TRP A 459 -18.82 -35.46 -22.08
CA TRP A 459 -20.05 -35.66 -21.31
C TRP A 459 -20.01 -35.09 -19.88
N GLU A 460 -18.87 -34.56 -19.44
CA GLU A 460 -18.68 -33.91 -18.13
C GLU A 460 -18.54 -32.37 -18.23
N THR A 461 -18.49 -31.79 -19.43
CA THR A 461 -18.29 -30.35 -19.66
C THR A 461 -19.58 -29.50 -19.59
N PRO A 462 -19.63 -28.41 -18.80
CA PRO A 462 -20.47 -27.25 -19.08
C PRO A 462 -19.79 -26.31 -20.10
N THR A 463 -20.55 -25.82 -21.08
CA THR A 463 -20.10 -25.01 -22.22
C THR A 463 -19.51 -23.66 -21.80
N PHE A 464 -18.22 -23.41 -22.02
CA PHE A 464 -17.67 -22.05 -22.30
C PHE A 464 -16.36 -22.13 -23.10
N ALA A 465 -16.24 -21.27 -24.11
CA ALA A 465 -15.19 -21.23 -25.13
C ALA A 465 -13.94 -20.45 -24.69
N HIS A 466 -12.76 -20.87 -25.16
CA HIS A 466 -11.50 -20.14 -25.06
C HIS A 466 -10.98 -19.73 -26.44
N LEU A 467 -10.53 -18.49 -26.55
CA LEU A 467 -9.74 -17.91 -27.64
C LEU A 467 -8.39 -17.49 -27.04
N ASP A 468 -7.28 -17.85 -27.71
CA ASP A 468 -5.91 -17.36 -27.45
C ASP A 468 -5.24 -17.10 -28.83
N ALA A 469 -4.69 -15.88 -29.07
CA ALA A 469 -3.26 -15.51 -29.07
C ALA A 469 -2.59 -15.61 -30.48
N THR A 470 -1.66 -14.78 -31.00
CA THR A 470 -0.88 -13.59 -30.57
C THR A 470 0.00 -13.02 -31.72
N GLN A 471 0.28 -11.70 -31.67
CA GLN A 471 1.55 -10.92 -31.91
C GLN A 471 2.48 -11.08 -33.15
N ARG A 472 3.09 -9.94 -33.56
CA ARG A 472 4.55 -9.76 -33.72
C ARG A 472 5.02 -8.28 -33.65
N ASP A 473 6.22 -8.12 -33.09
CA ASP A 473 6.98 -6.91 -32.67
C ASP A 473 7.55 -5.99 -33.76
N ARG A 474 7.96 -4.76 -33.36
CA ARG A 474 9.37 -4.28 -33.46
C ARG A 474 9.67 -2.92 -32.77
N GLN A 475 10.52 -2.99 -31.73
CA GLN A 475 11.78 -2.27 -31.42
C GLN A 475 11.95 -0.71 -31.43
N ARG A 476 12.40 -0.24 -30.24
CA ARG A 476 13.65 0.53 -29.88
C ARG A 476 13.69 2.08 -29.72
N THR A 477 14.10 2.44 -28.48
CA THR A 477 15.06 3.49 -27.98
C THR A 477 14.67 4.97 -27.83
N LYS A 478 14.80 5.52 -26.61
CA LYS A 478 15.89 6.47 -26.16
C LYS A 478 15.65 7.02 -24.74
N ALA A 479 16.68 6.96 -23.89
CA ALA A 479 16.60 7.02 -22.42
C ALA A 479 16.66 8.41 -21.75
N HIS A 480 16.58 9.54 -22.48
CA HIS A 480 16.58 10.87 -21.83
C HIS A 480 15.27 11.65 -21.99
N TYR A 481 14.41 11.23 -22.92
CA TYR A 481 13.01 11.64 -23.06
C TYR A 481 12.06 10.91 -22.08
N HIS A 482 12.58 9.90 -21.38
CA HIS A 482 11.80 8.87 -20.69
C HIS A 482 11.15 9.35 -19.39
N ASP A 483 11.72 10.33 -18.69
CA ASP A 483 11.24 10.75 -17.37
C ASP A 483 10.00 11.66 -17.45
N GLN A 484 9.83 12.42 -18.54
CA GLN A 484 8.61 13.19 -18.77
C GLN A 484 7.49 12.27 -19.27
N LYS A 485 7.78 11.39 -20.24
CA LYS A 485 6.80 10.41 -20.75
C LYS A 485 6.21 9.53 -19.65
N LEU A 486 7.03 9.06 -18.70
CA LEU A 486 6.54 8.27 -17.56
C LEU A 486 5.67 9.08 -16.59
N LYS A 487 5.97 10.37 -16.38
CA LYS A 487 5.10 11.24 -15.57
C LYS A 487 3.76 11.46 -16.25
N ASP A 488 3.76 11.73 -17.55
CA ASP A 488 2.53 11.90 -18.33
C ASP A 488 1.72 10.59 -18.33
N LEU A 489 2.38 9.42 -18.35
CA LEU A 489 1.74 8.11 -18.21
C LEU A 489 1.18 7.88 -16.81
N GLU A 490 1.92 8.25 -15.76
CA GLU A 490 1.45 8.17 -14.38
C GLU A 490 0.17 9.02 -14.20
N GLU A 491 0.13 10.22 -14.80
CA GLU A 491 -1.04 11.09 -14.80
C GLU A 491 -2.22 10.47 -15.55
N GLU A 492 -1.99 9.87 -16.72
CA GLU A 492 -3.02 9.20 -17.52
C GLU A 492 -3.60 7.97 -16.78
N LEU A 493 -2.75 7.12 -16.20
CA LEU A 493 -3.19 5.98 -15.38
C LEU A 493 -3.92 6.44 -14.12
N THR A 494 -3.56 7.60 -13.58
CA THR A 494 -4.32 8.23 -12.48
C THR A 494 -5.69 8.69 -12.95
N GLY A 495 -5.81 9.21 -14.18
CA GLY A 495 -7.08 9.50 -14.84
C GLY A 495 -7.95 8.25 -14.99
N ALA A 496 -7.39 7.17 -15.53
CA ALA A 496 -8.08 5.88 -15.70
C ALA A 496 -8.60 5.32 -14.36
N LEU A 497 -7.85 5.49 -13.27
CA LEU A 497 -8.31 5.11 -11.93
C LEU A 497 -9.51 5.93 -11.44
N TYR A 498 -9.61 7.21 -11.81
CA TYR A 498 -10.77 8.03 -11.48
C TYR A 498 -11.99 7.66 -12.34
N GLU A 499 -11.78 7.41 -13.63
CA GLU A 499 -12.82 6.95 -14.54
C GLU A 499 -13.40 5.61 -14.09
N LEU A 500 -12.55 4.66 -13.69
CA LEU A 500 -12.97 3.40 -13.09
C LEU A 500 -13.85 3.64 -11.86
N ASP A 501 -13.44 4.52 -10.94
CA ASP A 501 -14.24 4.80 -9.73
C ASP A 501 -15.61 5.40 -10.06
N ASP A 502 -15.68 6.31 -11.04
CA ASP A 502 -16.96 6.88 -11.48
C ASP A 502 -17.83 5.86 -12.23
N GLN A 503 -17.25 4.94 -12.99
CA GLN A 503 -17.95 3.83 -13.62
C GLN A 503 -18.51 2.87 -12.57
N VAL A 504 -17.69 2.47 -11.59
CA VAL A 504 -18.10 1.60 -10.49
C VAL A 504 -19.26 2.22 -9.71
N ARG A 505 -19.22 3.54 -9.44
CA ARG A 505 -20.34 4.24 -8.79
C ARG A 505 -21.62 4.18 -9.61
N THR A 506 -21.50 4.33 -10.93
CA THR A 506 -22.64 4.27 -11.85
C THR A 506 -23.23 2.86 -11.89
N ASN A 507 -22.37 1.84 -12.04
CA ASN A 507 -22.74 0.44 -12.02
C ASN A 507 -23.40 0.05 -10.69
N ALA A 508 -22.82 0.44 -9.56
CA ALA A 508 -23.37 0.15 -8.23
C ALA A 508 -24.76 0.77 -8.03
N ARG A 509 -24.99 2.00 -8.50
CA ARG A 509 -26.33 2.63 -8.49
C ARG A 509 -27.33 1.87 -9.35
N GLN A 510 -26.92 1.39 -10.52
CA GLN A 510 -27.77 0.57 -11.39
C GLN A 510 -28.10 -0.78 -10.75
N ARG A 511 -27.11 -1.47 -10.17
CA ARG A 511 -27.28 -2.72 -9.41
C ARG A 511 -28.27 -2.54 -8.26
N GLN A 512 -28.13 -1.46 -7.47
CA GLN A 512 -29.07 -1.15 -6.38
C GLN A 512 -30.50 -0.90 -6.89
N ARG A 513 -30.66 -0.20 -8.01
CA ARG A 513 -31.98 0.01 -8.65
C ARG A 513 -32.60 -1.29 -9.14
N GLN A 514 -31.81 -2.18 -9.74
CA GLN A 514 -32.26 -3.50 -10.18
C GLN A 514 -32.69 -4.37 -8.99
N ILE A 515 -31.89 -4.42 -7.92
CA ILE A 515 -32.23 -5.14 -6.68
C ILE A 515 -33.51 -4.58 -6.05
N ALA A 516 -33.70 -3.25 -6.07
CA ALA A 516 -34.91 -2.62 -5.57
C ALA A 516 -36.15 -2.98 -6.41
N ARG A 517 -35.99 -3.11 -7.75
CA ARG A 517 -37.05 -3.54 -8.68
C ARG A 517 -37.37 -5.03 -8.58
N SER A 518 -36.41 -5.87 -8.21
CA SER A 518 -36.59 -7.33 -8.11
C SER A 518 -37.10 -7.80 -6.75
N LYS A 519 -37.24 -6.91 -5.75
CA LYS A 519 -37.85 -7.26 -4.46
C LYS A 519 -39.37 -7.39 -4.63
N PRO A 520 -39.98 -8.54 -4.29
CA PRO A 520 -41.42 -8.66 -4.28
C PRO A 520 -42.02 -7.68 -3.25
N ALA A 521 -43.19 -7.12 -3.56
CA ALA A 521 -43.92 -6.25 -2.65
C ALA A 521 -44.07 -6.93 -1.27
N PRO A 522 -43.94 -6.20 -0.15
CA PRO A 522 -44.15 -6.80 1.16
C PRO A 522 -45.55 -7.43 1.19
N LYS A 523 -45.63 -8.73 1.51
CA LYS A 523 -46.91 -9.39 1.73
C LYS A 523 -47.67 -8.56 2.76
N ARG A 524 -48.82 -7.99 2.36
CA ARG A 524 -49.74 -7.31 3.28
C ARG A 524 -50.00 -8.27 4.44
N THR A 525 -49.59 -7.89 5.65
CA THR A 525 -49.99 -8.59 6.87
C THR A 525 -51.52 -8.62 6.87
N PRO A 526 -52.18 -9.79 7.01
CA PRO A 526 -53.63 -9.83 7.10
C PRO A 526 -54.06 -9.00 8.32
N PRO A 527 -55.18 -8.25 8.24
CA PRO A 527 -55.65 -7.44 9.35
C PRO A 527 -55.86 -8.34 10.56
N ARG A 528 -55.35 -7.87 11.70
CA ARG A 528 -55.49 -8.51 13.01
C ARG A 528 -56.99 -8.72 13.27
N LEU A 529 -57.46 -9.96 13.24
CA LEU A 529 -58.81 -10.33 13.66
C LEU A 529 -58.96 -9.86 15.11
N THR A 530 -59.73 -8.80 15.31
CA THR A 530 -60.23 -8.39 16.61
C THR A 530 -61.07 -9.54 17.16
N ARG A 531 -60.57 -10.22 18.20
CA ARG A 531 -61.35 -11.20 18.95
C ARG A 531 -62.58 -10.49 19.52
N GLN A 532 -63.74 -10.68 18.92
CA GLN A 532 -65.01 -10.41 19.59
C GLN A 532 -65.18 -11.43 20.73
N PRO A 533 -65.72 -11.03 21.89
CA PRO A 533 -66.03 -11.98 22.97
C PRO A 533 -67.12 -12.96 22.50
N LEU A 534 -66.88 -14.26 22.69
CA LEU A 534 -67.87 -15.31 22.43
C LEU A 534 -69.08 -15.15 23.37
N PRO A 535 -70.33 -15.24 22.88
CA PRO A 535 -71.49 -15.32 23.74
C PRO A 535 -71.52 -16.67 24.47
N LEU A 536 -71.72 -16.63 25.78
CA LEU A 536 -72.01 -17.79 26.62
C LEU A 536 -73.35 -18.40 26.19
N LEU A 537 -73.31 -19.58 25.54
CA LEU A 537 -74.46 -20.46 25.43
C LEU A 537 -74.14 -21.80 26.10
N SER A 538 -74.94 -22.05 27.13
CA SER A 538 -75.07 -23.28 27.91
C SER A 538 -75.36 -24.50 27.04
N TRP A 539 -74.64 -25.59 27.26
CA TRP A 539 -75.03 -26.91 26.78
C TRP A 539 -75.37 -27.79 27.99
N ARG A 540 -76.61 -28.30 27.95
CA ARG A 540 -77.15 -29.28 28.89
C ARG A 540 -76.38 -30.60 28.75
N HIS A 541 -76.07 -31.20 29.89
CA HIS A 541 -75.72 -32.61 29.97
C HIS A 541 -76.99 -33.43 29.75
N ASP A 542 -76.96 -34.32 28.77
CA ASP A 542 -77.76 -35.55 28.81
C ASP A 542 -76.76 -36.70 28.62
N ASP A 543 -76.57 -37.43 29.71
CA ASP A 543 -75.96 -38.77 29.75
C ASP A 543 -76.94 -39.75 29.10
N ASP A 544 -76.44 -40.67 28.27
CA ASP A 544 -76.75 -42.10 28.36
C ASP A 544 -76.13 -42.93 27.21
N LEU A 545 -75.44 -44.00 27.64
CA LEU A 545 -74.91 -45.20 26.96
C LEU A 545 -73.52 -45.15 26.30
#